data_AF-A0A2V1P726-F1
#
_entry.id   AF-A0A2V1P726-F1
#
_cell.length_a   1.000
_cell.length_b   1.000
_cell.length_c   1.000
_cell.angle_alpha   90.00
_cell.angle_beta   90.00
_cell.angle_gamma   90.00
#
_symmetry.space_group_name_H-M   'P 1'
#
loop_
_entity.id
_entity.type
_entity.pdbx_description
1 polymer ?
#
loop_
_entity_poly.entity_id
_entity_poly.type
_entity_poly.pdbx_seq_one_letter_code
_entity_poly.pdbx_strand_id
1 'polypeptide(L)'
;MRKWLFLLPLALAFTLSLSGPAQAARGAGSWGDGLVFVARTDVPTATGGTFALCHLVETMAVAFIPVYTTVTSYAMSEEDCTGTSYRPLTPEMFARGQSIGAFPADLPVDPRLSPRDMVVGHAGPLLLAVAGLFALLAWVIHGRKPRRRKSRVSDTLAINALAAMAHVAISDGDVDEREVSHIAGVLARLTGRDYPRDRVRDMIYQVQNHIGDIDALGEGLSDAERRIVMESALHVAVADGQIHPTEYQLVSQIANRLRIGGTEFREALTRISATLRESTPA
;
A
#
# COMPACT_ATOMS: atom_id res chain seq x y z
N MET A 1 11.98 -12.01 10.84
CA MET A 1 12.19 -11.50 9.45
C MET A 1 11.98 -9.98 9.33
N ARG A 2 12.40 -9.16 10.32
CA ARG A 2 12.15 -7.70 10.33
C ARG A 2 13.43 -6.85 10.22
N LYS A 3 14.60 -7.49 10.13
CA LYS A 3 15.92 -6.83 10.09
C LYS A 3 16.48 -6.63 8.67
N TRP A 4 15.87 -7.23 7.65
CA TRP A 4 16.37 -7.16 6.27
C TRP A 4 15.77 -6.01 5.44
N LEU A 5 14.68 -5.39 5.92
CA LEU A 5 14.06 -4.24 5.24
C LEU A 5 14.88 -2.94 5.33
N PHE A 6 15.84 -2.85 6.27
CA PHE A 6 16.68 -1.67 6.45
C PHE A 6 18.01 -1.73 5.68
N LEU A 7 18.35 -2.87 5.06
CA LEU A 7 19.60 -3.02 4.29
C LEU A 7 19.43 -2.62 2.81
N LEU A 8 18.20 -2.62 2.29
CA LEU A 8 17.89 -2.23 0.92
C LEU A 8 18.12 -0.73 0.61
N PRO A 9 17.78 0.25 1.47
CA PRO A 9 18.09 1.64 1.18
C PRO A 9 19.59 1.95 1.29
N LEU A 10 20.36 1.20 2.07
CA LEU A 10 21.81 1.39 2.19
C LEU A 10 22.56 0.86 0.94
N ALA A 11 22.10 -0.25 0.35
CA ALA A 11 22.60 -0.75 -0.93
C ALA A 11 22.23 0.17 -2.11
N LEU A 12 21.07 0.82 -2.06
CA LEU A 12 20.66 1.82 -3.04
C LEU A 12 21.49 3.12 -2.93
N ALA A 13 21.83 3.54 -1.71
CA ALA A 13 22.70 4.69 -1.49
C ALA A 13 24.16 4.43 -1.94
N PHE A 14 24.66 3.20 -1.83
CA PHE A 14 26.03 2.86 -2.23
C PHE A 14 26.21 2.74 -3.75
N THR A 15 25.14 2.43 -4.50
CA THR A 15 25.17 2.35 -5.97
C THR A 15 25.04 3.72 -6.65
N LEU A 16 24.52 4.73 -5.95
CA LEU A 16 24.42 6.12 -6.43
C LEU A 16 25.73 6.91 -6.31
N SER A 17 26.77 6.35 -5.69
CA SER A 17 28.06 7.03 -5.46
C SER A 17 29.10 6.79 -6.57
N LEU A 18 28.76 6.04 -7.61
CA LEU A 18 29.66 5.70 -8.72
C LEU A 18 29.29 6.38 -10.06
N SER A 19 28.24 7.20 -10.08
CA SER A 19 27.88 8.01 -11.25
C SER A 19 28.78 9.25 -11.35
N GLY A 20 29.46 9.39 -12.50
CA GLY A 20 30.34 10.53 -12.82
C GLY A 20 29.66 11.90 -12.75
N PRO A 21 30.45 12.99 -12.87
CA PRO A 21 29.98 14.32 -12.50
C PRO A 21 28.86 14.83 -13.40
N ALA A 22 27.80 15.29 -12.72
CA ALA A 22 26.98 16.45 -13.05
C ALA A 22 26.24 16.50 -14.40
N GLN A 23 24.97 16.07 -14.37
CA GLN A 23 23.91 16.77 -15.10
C GLN A 23 22.90 17.32 -14.09
N ALA A 24 23.20 18.51 -13.58
CA ALA A 24 22.26 19.29 -12.77
C ALA A 24 21.40 20.15 -13.70
N ALA A 25 20.32 19.56 -14.24
CA ALA A 25 19.24 20.34 -14.87
C ALA A 25 17.90 19.89 -14.27
N ARG A 26 17.27 20.80 -13.54
CA ARG A 26 15.99 20.60 -12.84
C ARG A 26 14.86 20.48 -13.86
N GLY A 27 14.36 19.26 -14.07
CA GLY A 27 13.18 18.98 -14.90
C GLY A 27 12.88 17.48 -14.96
N ALA A 28 11.63 17.11 -15.30
CA ALA A 28 11.20 15.72 -15.43
C ALA A 28 11.95 14.94 -16.53
N GLY A 29 12.73 15.63 -17.37
CA GLY A 29 13.77 15.06 -18.23
C GLY A 29 14.82 16.13 -18.57
N SER A 30 16.07 15.73 -18.74
CA SER A 30 17.17 16.58 -19.20
C SER A 30 17.91 15.94 -20.35
N TRP A 31 18.31 16.76 -21.32
CA TRP A 31 19.21 16.38 -22.41
C TRP A 31 20.59 16.98 -22.15
N GLY A 32 21.64 16.26 -22.48
CA GLY A 32 23.00 16.77 -22.35
C GLY A 32 24.03 15.90 -23.04
N ASP A 33 25.12 16.54 -23.45
CA ASP A 33 26.29 15.87 -24.02
C ASP A 33 27.13 15.23 -22.92
N GLY A 34 27.75 14.10 -23.26
CA GLY A 34 28.69 13.38 -22.41
C GLY A 34 29.83 12.80 -23.22
N LEU A 35 30.88 12.37 -22.52
CA LEU A 35 32.06 11.75 -23.11
C LEU A 35 32.23 10.34 -22.56
N VAL A 36 32.53 9.39 -23.45
CA VAL A 36 32.87 8.00 -23.07
C VAL A 36 34.27 7.70 -23.57
N PHE A 37 35.16 7.34 -22.64
CA PHE A 37 36.56 7.04 -22.98
C PHE A 37 36.69 5.87 -23.95
N VAL A 38 37.52 6.04 -24.99
CA VAL A 38 37.80 5.02 -26.00
C VAL A 38 39.26 4.57 -25.89
N ALA A 39 40.19 5.53 -26.01
CA ALA A 39 41.62 5.25 -26.01
C ALA A 39 42.42 6.50 -25.62
N ARG A 40 43.66 6.29 -25.15
CA ARG A 40 44.64 7.38 -25.04
C ARG A 40 45.32 7.59 -26.39
N THR A 41 45.52 8.84 -26.79
CA THR A 41 46.21 9.18 -28.04
C THR A 41 47.66 9.55 -27.77
N ASP A 42 48.48 9.62 -28.82
CA ASP A 42 49.84 10.15 -28.75
C ASP A 42 49.90 11.65 -29.09
N VAL A 43 48.75 12.31 -29.21
CA VAL A 43 48.67 13.74 -29.54
C VAL A 43 48.94 14.58 -28.30
N PRO A 44 50.00 15.41 -28.27
CA PRO A 44 50.35 16.19 -27.09
C PRO A 44 49.38 17.36 -26.85
N THR A 45 49.12 17.68 -25.58
CA THR A 45 48.35 18.86 -25.17
C THR A 45 49.27 20.06 -24.94
N ALA A 46 48.71 21.28 -24.99
CA ALA A 46 49.45 22.52 -24.68
C ALA A 46 49.85 22.63 -23.20
N THR A 47 49.14 21.93 -22.33
CA THR A 47 49.27 21.92 -20.87
C THR A 47 50.23 20.85 -20.35
N GLY A 48 50.76 20.00 -21.24
CA GLY A 48 51.57 18.83 -20.90
C GLY A 48 50.69 17.59 -20.69
N GLY A 49 50.99 16.51 -21.43
CA GLY A 49 50.16 15.30 -21.46
C GLY A 49 49.73 14.97 -22.89
N THR A 50 48.80 14.02 -23.02
CA THR A 50 48.22 13.60 -24.30
C THR A 50 46.71 13.68 -24.26
N PHE A 51 46.07 13.95 -25.40
CA PHE A 51 44.62 13.93 -25.49
C PHE A 51 44.09 12.50 -25.30
N ALA A 52 42.96 12.39 -24.60
CA ALA A 52 42.14 11.19 -24.62
C ALA A 52 41.15 11.25 -25.79
N LEU A 53 41.01 10.13 -26.49
CA LEU A 53 39.98 9.91 -27.51
C LEU A 53 38.71 9.41 -26.81
N CYS A 54 37.61 10.11 -27.03
CA CYS A 54 36.30 9.83 -26.46
C CYS A 54 35.25 9.65 -27.56
N HIS A 55 34.20 8.89 -27.29
CA HIS A 55 32.93 9.05 -27.98
C HIS A 55 32.18 10.24 -27.38
N LEU A 56 31.73 11.15 -28.23
CA LEU A 56 30.76 12.18 -27.89
C LEU A 56 29.37 11.56 -27.96
N VAL A 57 28.68 11.53 -26.81
CA VAL A 57 27.34 10.96 -26.69
C VAL A 57 26.32 12.01 -26.32
N GLU A 58 25.13 11.91 -26.91
CA GLU A 58 23.97 12.65 -26.45
C GLU A 58 23.18 11.74 -25.50
N THR A 59 22.91 12.25 -24.30
CA THR A 59 22.21 11.50 -23.25
C THR A 59 20.93 12.20 -22.85
N MET A 60 19.84 11.43 -22.76
CA MET A 60 18.61 11.85 -22.10
C MET A 60 18.52 11.17 -20.74
N ALA A 61 18.33 11.97 -19.69
CA ALA A 61 18.13 11.51 -18.33
C ALA A 61 16.74 11.88 -17.80
N VAL A 62 16.15 10.99 -17.01
CA VAL A 62 14.91 11.22 -16.26
C VAL A 62 15.22 11.03 -14.80
N ALA A 63 14.98 12.06 -13.97
CA ALA A 63 15.30 12.03 -12.54
C ALA A 63 16.74 11.55 -12.25
N PHE A 64 17.73 12.09 -12.97
CA PHE A 64 19.16 11.75 -12.88
C PHE A 64 19.56 10.35 -13.37
N ILE A 65 18.63 9.58 -13.92
CA ILE A 65 18.90 8.26 -14.47
C ILE A 65 19.02 8.38 -16.00
N PRO A 66 20.17 8.06 -16.62
CA PRO A 66 20.28 8.01 -18.07
C PRO A 66 19.37 6.90 -18.59
N VAL A 67 18.51 7.24 -19.54
CA VAL A 67 17.55 6.31 -20.15
C VAL A 67 17.82 6.06 -21.62
N TYR A 68 18.50 7.00 -22.26
CA TYR A 68 18.86 6.93 -23.67
C TYR A 68 20.23 7.58 -23.86
N THR A 69 21.10 6.90 -24.61
CA THR A 69 22.44 7.38 -24.98
C THR A 69 22.70 7.01 -26.42
N THR A 70 23.06 7.99 -27.25
CA THR A 70 23.44 7.80 -28.65
C THR A 70 24.80 8.41 -28.91
N VAL A 71 25.63 7.79 -29.76
CA VAL A 71 26.92 8.38 -30.15
C VAL A 71 26.74 9.25 -31.36
N THR A 72 27.32 10.44 -31.29
CA THR A 72 27.24 11.46 -32.34
C THR A 72 28.54 11.50 -33.14
N SER A 73 29.69 11.60 -32.47
CA SER A 73 31.01 11.70 -33.12
C SER A 73 32.13 11.23 -32.19
N TYR A 74 33.36 11.21 -32.67
CA TYR A 74 34.53 11.20 -31.80
C TYR A 74 34.80 12.61 -31.25
N ALA A 75 35.47 12.70 -30.11
CA ALA A 75 35.96 13.93 -29.54
C ALA A 75 37.30 13.72 -28.82
N MET A 76 38.11 14.78 -28.75
CA MET A 76 39.34 14.80 -27.96
C MET A 76 39.13 15.59 -26.68
N SER A 77 39.60 15.06 -25.56
CA SER A 77 39.52 15.68 -24.23
C SER A 77 40.90 15.75 -23.59
N GLU A 78 41.20 16.85 -22.91
CA GLU A 78 42.41 16.96 -22.08
C GLU A 78 42.22 16.28 -20.71
N GLU A 79 40.98 16.13 -20.25
CA GLU A 79 40.63 15.63 -18.91
C GLU A 79 40.18 14.16 -18.90
N ASP A 80 40.83 13.29 -19.67
CA ASP A 80 40.52 11.83 -19.74
C ASP A 80 39.00 11.53 -19.91
N CYS A 81 38.28 12.34 -20.69
CA CYS A 81 36.83 12.22 -20.94
C CYS A 81 35.92 12.43 -19.71
N THR A 82 36.39 13.09 -18.64
CA THR A 82 35.64 13.29 -17.39
C THR A 82 35.03 14.68 -17.21
N GLY A 83 35.23 15.59 -18.16
CA GLY A 83 34.73 16.97 -18.14
C GLY A 83 33.83 17.34 -19.31
N THR A 84 33.49 18.62 -19.41
CA THR A 84 32.67 19.19 -20.50
C THR A 84 33.49 19.88 -21.58
N SER A 85 34.80 20.01 -21.38
CA SER A 85 35.72 20.61 -22.35
C SER A 85 36.20 19.54 -23.33
N TYR A 86 35.76 19.64 -24.58
CA TYR A 86 36.16 18.71 -25.63
C TYR A 86 36.24 19.37 -27.00
N ARG A 87 36.96 18.73 -27.92
CA ARG A 87 37.02 19.11 -29.33
C ARG A 87 36.41 18.00 -30.18
N PRO A 88 35.24 18.23 -30.80
CA PRO A 88 34.62 17.22 -31.66
C PRO A 88 35.49 16.98 -32.90
N LEU A 89 35.53 15.74 -33.35
CA LEU A 89 36.23 15.31 -34.56
C LEU A 89 35.20 14.94 -35.64
N THR A 90 35.34 15.52 -36.82
CA THR A 90 34.57 15.07 -37.98
C THR A 90 35.13 13.73 -38.51
N PRO A 91 34.32 12.94 -39.23
CA PRO A 91 34.78 11.69 -39.83
C PRO A 91 36.04 11.86 -40.70
N GLU A 92 36.15 12.97 -41.44
CA GLU A 92 37.31 13.25 -42.30
C GLU A 92 38.56 13.57 -41.48
N MET A 93 38.42 14.29 -40.38
CA MET A 93 39.51 14.59 -39.46
C MET A 93 39.99 13.32 -38.75
N PHE A 94 39.07 12.45 -38.37
CA PHE A 94 39.39 11.18 -37.74
C PHE A 94 40.13 10.24 -38.70
N ALA A 95 39.62 10.06 -39.92
CA ALA A 95 40.27 9.26 -40.95
C ALA A 95 41.69 9.78 -41.30
N ARG A 96 41.86 11.10 -41.34
CA ARG A 96 43.19 11.71 -41.51
C ARG A 96 44.10 11.41 -40.32
N GLY A 97 43.60 11.52 -39.09
CA GLY A 97 44.35 11.18 -37.89
C GLY A 97 44.80 9.70 -37.84
N GLN A 98 43.96 8.77 -38.32
CA GLN A 98 44.32 7.37 -38.48
C GLN A 98 45.45 7.19 -39.52
N SER A 99 45.40 7.90 -40.66
CA SER A 99 46.40 7.79 -41.72
C SER A 99 47.82 8.22 -41.29
N ILE A 100 47.92 9.08 -40.27
CA ILE A 100 49.19 9.57 -39.71
C ILE A 100 49.57 8.87 -38.40
N GLY A 101 48.81 7.84 -37.98
CA GLY A 101 49.05 7.08 -36.76
C GLY A 101 48.71 7.83 -35.46
N ALA A 102 48.00 8.96 -35.53
CA ALA A 102 47.60 9.71 -34.34
C ALA A 102 46.42 9.05 -33.60
N PHE A 103 45.62 8.25 -34.29
CA PHE A 103 44.48 7.51 -33.74
C PHE A 103 44.57 6.02 -34.06
N PRO A 104 43.98 5.14 -33.23
CA PRO A 104 43.98 3.70 -33.48
C PRO A 104 43.31 3.35 -34.82
N ALA A 105 43.99 2.53 -35.64
CA ALA A 105 43.53 2.16 -36.98
C ALA A 105 42.42 1.10 -36.99
N ASP A 106 42.18 0.44 -35.86
CA ASP A 106 41.16 -0.58 -35.65
C ASP A 106 39.77 -0.01 -35.34
N LEU A 107 39.67 1.30 -35.09
CA LEU A 107 38.41 1.97 -34.82
C LEU A 107 37.66 2.35 -36.11
N PRO A 108 36.33 2.17 -36.17
CA PRO A 108 35.54 2.57 -37.32
C PRO A 108 35.50 4.10 -37.43
N VAL A 109 35.51 4.63 -38.66
CA VAL A 109 35.40 6.07 -38.91
C VAL A 109 34.04 6.62 -38.45
N ASP A 110 32.98 5.84 -38.67
CA ASP A 110 31.67 6.10 -38.09
C ASP A 110 31.59 5.45 -36.70
N PRO A 111 31.49 6.25 -35.63
CA PRO A 111 31.54 5.72 -34.28
C PRO A 111 30.29 4.90 -33.97
N ARG A 112 30.48 3.79 -33.25
CA ARG A 112 29.40 2.92 -32.80
C ARG A 112 29.62 2.58 -31.33
N LEU A 113 28.55 2.57 -30.54
CA LEU A 113 28.62 2.05 -29.17
C LEU A 113 28.91 0.56 -29.21
N SER A 114 29.88 0.13 -28.41
CA SER A 114 30.03 -1.28 -28.09
C SER A 114 28.79 -1.76 -27.32
N PRO A 115 28.30 -2.99 -27.53
CA PRO A 115 27.21 -3.55 -26.74
C PRO A 115 27.46 -3.51 -25.22
N ARG A 116 28.73 -3.51 -24.78
CA ARG A 116 29.10 -3.39 -23.36
C ARG A 116 28.88 -1.97 -22.83
N ASP A 117 29.17 -0.94 -23.61
CA ASP A 117 28.98 0.46 -23.23
C ASP A 117 27.49 0.85 -23.27
N MET A 118 26.71 0.15 -24.10
CA MET A 118 25.26 0.29 -24.21
C MET A 118 24.52 -0.13 -22.92
N VAL A 119 25.09 -1.05 -22.13
CA VAL A 119 24.48 -1.52 -20.87
C VAL A 119 24.50 -0.45 -19.78
N VAL A 120 25.53 0.39 -19.76
CA VAL A 120 25.67 1.48 -18.76
C VAL A 120 24.61 2.57 -19.01
N GLY A 121 24.23 2.82 -20.27
CA GLY A 121 23.18 3.79 -20.63
C GLY A 121 21.73 3.26 -20.49
N HIS A 122 21.51 1.94 -20.50
CA HIS A 122 20.16 1.33 -20.46
C HIS A 122 19.85 0.49 -19.21
N ALA A 123 20.73 0.45 -18.22
CA ALA A 123 20.39 -0.10 -16.91
C ALA A 123 19.28 0.72 -16.21
N GLY A 124 19.22 2.03 -16.48
CA GLY A 124 18.23 2.94 -15.93
C GLY A 124 16.76 2.58 -16.24
N PRO A 125 16.38 2.38 -17.52
CA PRO A 125 15.06 1.91 -17.91
C PRO A 125 14.68 0.56 -17.29
N LEU A 126 15.63 -0.37 -17.16
CA LEU A 126 15.41 -1.65 -16.48
C LEU A 126 15.10 -1.46 -15.00
N LEU A 127 15.86 -0.60 -14.30
CA LEU A 127 15.60 -0.27 -12.89
C LEU A 127 14.24 0.42 -12.72
N LEU A 128 13.88 1.35 -13.61
CA LEU A 128 12.58 2.02 -13.59
C LEU A 128 11.42 1.04 -13.88
N ALA A 129 11.59 0.11 -14.82
CA ALA A 129 10.61 -0.92 -15.12
C ALA A 129 10.40 -1.86 -13.92
N VAL A 130 11.49 -2.28 -13.27
CA VAL A 130 11.44 -3.10 -12.05
C VAL A 130 10.79 -2.32 -10.91
N ALA A 131 11.18 -1.07 -10.67
CA ALA A 131 10.58 -0.23 -9.63
C ALA A 131 9.09 0.02 -9.89
N GLY A 132 8.70 0.28 -11.14
CA GLY A 132 7.31 0.43 -11.56
C GLY A 132 6.50 -0.86 -11.36
N LEU A 133 7.08 -2.02 -11.69
CA LEU A 133 6.47 -3.32 -11.44
C LEU A 133 6.28 -3.58 -9.95
N PHE A 134 7.29 -3.28 -9.11
CA PHE A 134 7.18 -3.40 -7.65
C PHE A 134 6.17 -2.42 -7.07
N ALA A 135 6.10 -1.18 -7.54
CA ALA A 135 5.11 -0.20 -7.12
C ALA A 135 3.69 -0.62 -7.52
N LEU A 136 3.52 -1.17 -8.72
CA LEU A 136 2.25 -1.70 -9.20
C LEU A 136 1.83 -2.94 -8.41
N LEU A 137 2.75 -3.88 -8.14
CA LEU A 137 2.50 -5.03 -7.27
C LEU A 137 2.17 -4.58 -5.85
N ALA A 138 2.91 -3.63 -5.29
CA ALA A 138 2.62 -3.07 -3.98
C ALA A 138 1.24 -2.39 -3.97
N TRP A 139 0.85 -1.67 -5.02
CA TRP A 139 -0.48 -1.08 -5.17
C TRP A 139 -1.58 -2.13 -5.38
N VAL A 140 -1.34 -3.23 -6.08
CA VAL A 140 -2.32 -4.33 -6.20
C VAL A 140 -2.50 -5.03 -4.84
N ILE A 141 -1.40 -5.25 -4.12
CA ILE A 141 -1.37 -5.94 -2.82
C ILE A 141 -1.93 -5.05 -1.69
N HIS A 142 -1.59 -3.75 -1.68
CA HIS A 142 -1.93 -2.80 -0.60
C HIS A 142 -2.99 -1.76 -0.97
N GLY A 143 -3.25 -1.54 -2.26
CA GLY A 143 -4.31 -0.66 -2.79
C GLY A 143 -5.71 -1.27 -2.71
N ARG A 144 -5.80 -2.55 -2.36
CA ARG A 144 -6.88 -3.01 -1.50
C ARG A 144 -6.66 -2.39 -0.12
N LYS A 145 -7.08 -1.13 0.04
CA LYS A 145 -7.21 -0.50 1.36
C LYS A 145 -7.78 -1.56 2.29
N PRO A 146 -7.06 -2.01 3.33
CA PRO A 146 -7.72 -2.73 4.39
C PRO A 146 -8.70 -1.72 4.97
N ARG A 147 -9.95 -1.79 4.52
CA ARG A 147 -11.12 -1.21 5.17
C ARG A 147 -10.86 -1.47 6.65
N ARG A 148 -10.61 -0.39 7.41
CA ARG A 148 -10.09 -0.36 8.80
C ARG A 148 -10.15 -1.76 9.39
N ARG A 149 -9.00 -2.35 9.73
CA ARG A 149 -8.93 -3.58 10.55
C ARG A 149 -9.56 -3.27 11.91
N LYS A 150 -10.88 -3.10 11.93
CA LYS A 150 -11.75 -3.28 13.09
C LYS A 150 -11.39 -4.68 13.58
N SER A 151 -11.25 -4.82 14.89
CA SER A 151 -11.10 -6.12 15.54
C SER A 151 -11.97 -7.11 14.78
N ARG A 152 -11.38 -8.24 14.36
CA ARG A 152 -12.21 -9.37 13.93
C ARG A 152 -13.01 -9.73 15.18
N VAL A 153 -14.21 -9.16 15.31
CA VAL A 153 -15.24 -9.67 16.19
C VAL A 153 -15.28 -11.16 15.91
N SER A 154 -15.11 -11.97 16.95
CA SER A 154 -15.16 -13.41 16.81
C SER A 154 -16.51 -13.76 16.18
N ASP A 155 -16.54 -14.66 15.20
CA ASP A 155 -17.80 -15.08 14.59
C ASP A 155 -18.75 -15.60 15.68
N THR A 156 -18.20 -16.18 16.76
CA THR A 156 -18.88 -16.55 18.00
C THR A 156 -19.59 -15.38 18.70
N LEU A 157 -18.94 -14.22 18.86
CA LEU A 157 -19.57 -13.03 19.44
C LEU A 157 -20.72 -12.53 18.56
N ALA A 158 -20.55 -12.49 17.25
CA ALA A 158 -21.60 -12.05 16.33
C ALA A 158 -22.82 -13.00 16.38
N ILE A 159 -22.58 -14.31 16.43
CA ILE A 159 -23.64 -15.33 16.53
C ILE A 159 -24.37 -15.20 17.87
N ASN A 160 -23.65 -15.06 18.99
CA ASN A 160 -24.29 -14.91 20.31
C ASN A 160 -25.05 -13.60 20.43
N ALA A 161 -24.52 -12.49 19.88
CA ALA A 161 -25.22 -11.21 19.86
C ALA A 161 -26.50 -11.29 19.04
N LEU A 162 -26.46 -11.91 17.85
CA LEU A 162 -27.64 -12.17 17.04
C LEU A 162 -28.66 -13.02 17.80
N ALA A 163 -28.24 -14.14 18.39
CA ALA A 163 -29.14 -15.05 19.09
C ALA A 163 -29.84 -14.33 20.26
N ALA A 164 -29.08 -13.56 21.07
CA ALA A 164 -29.65 -12.79 22.17
C ALA A 164 -30.66 -11.74 21.68
N MET A 165 -30.34 -11.00 20.62
CA MET A 165 -31.23 -10.01 20.01
C MET A 165 -32.49 -10.65 19.40
N ALA A 166 -32.34 -11.78 18.71
CA ALA A 166 -33.45 -12.50 18.08
C ALA A 166 -34.41 -13.05 19.13
N HIS A 167 -33.90 -13.61 20.24
CA HIS A 167 -34.76 -14.02 21.35
C HIS A 167 -35.60 -12.83 21.86
N VAL A 168 -34.97 -11.67 22.06
CA VAL A 168 -35.67 -10.45 22.52
C VAL A 168 -36.76 -10.02 21.55
N ALA A 169 -36.44 -9.92 20.26
CA ALA A 169 -37.39 -9.50 19.24
C ALA A 169 -38.56 -10.48 19.05
N ILE A 170 -38.38 -11.77 19.31
CA ILE A 170 -39.48 -12.76 19.17
C ILE A 170 -40.40 -12.78 20.41
N SER A 171 -40.07 -12.04 21.48
CA SER A 171 -40.71 -12.22 22.79
C SER A 171 -42.20 -11.90 22.82
N ASP A 172 -42.69 -11.05 21.92
CA ASP A 172 -44.09 -10.68 21.78
C ASP A 172 -44.82 -11.41 20.63
N GLY A 173 -44.08 -12.18 19.82
CA GLY A 173 -44.60 -13.17 18.88
C GLY A 173 -44.47 -12.82 17.40
N ASP A 174 -44.19 -11.56 17.05
CA ASP A 174 -44.06 -11.13 15.65
C ASP A 174 -42.91 -10.14 15.49
N VAL A 175 -41.97 -10.44 14.59
CA VAL A 175 -40.82 -9.57 14.33
C VAL A 175 -41.11 -8.62 13.16
N ASP A 176 -41.17 -7.32 13.44
CA ASP A 176 -41.49 -6.30 12.44
C ASP A 176 -40.26 -5.75 11.67
N GLU A 177 -40.49 -4.92 10.65
CA GLU A 177 -39.40 -4.33 9.85
C GLU A 177 -38.50 -3.36 10.62
N ARG A 178 -39.01 -2.72 11.68
CA ARG A 178 -38.25 -1.79 12.52
C ARG A 178 -37.26 -2.56 13.37
N GLU A 179 -37.69 -3.67 13.97
CA GLU A 179 -36.82 -4.56 14.75
C GLU A 179 -35.74 -5.20 13.88
N VAL A 180 -36.11 -5.69 12.69
CA VAL A 180 -35.13 -6.23 11.72
C VAL A 180 -34.10 -5.16 11.34
N SER A 181 -34.55 -3.93 11.04
CA SER A 181 -33.67 -2.81 10.72
C SER A 181 -32.76 -2.44 11.89
N HIS A 182 -33.27 -2.51 13.11
CA HIS A 182 -32.51 -2.18 14.31
C HIS A 182 -31.45 -3.23 14.63
N ILE A 183 -31.79 -4.52 14.54
CA ILE A 183 -30.86 -5.64 14.68
C ILE A 183 -29.76 -5.55 13.61
N ALA A 184 -30.12 -5.27 12.35
CA ALA A 184 -29.15 -5.03 11.28
C ALA A 184 -28.17 -3.90 11.63
N GLY A 185 -28.68 -2.80 12.17
CA GLY A 185 -27.88 -1.67 12.63
C GLY A 185 -26.92 -2.02 13.77
N VAL A 186 -27.38 -2.77 14.77
CA VAL A 186 -26.54 -3.25 15.89
C VAL A 186 -25.45 -4.19 15.38
N LEU A 187 -25.79 -5.18 14.55
CA LEU A 187 -24.83 -6.11 13.95
C LEU A 187 -23.80 -5.40 13.07
N ALA A 188 -24.21 -4.36 12.34
CA ALA A 188 -23.31 -3.59 11.51
C ALA A 188 -22.32 -2.76 12.33
N ARG A 189 -22.77 -2.19 13.46
CA ARG A 189 -21.86 -1.51 14.40
C ARG A 189 -20.86 -2.48 15.00
N LEU A 190 -21.35 -3.66 15.42
CA LEU A 190 -20.55 -4.71 16.06
C LEU A 190 -19.50 -5.30 15.11
N THR A 191 -19.93 -5.84 13.97
CA THR A 191 -19.05 -6.60 13.05
C THR A 191 -18.37 -5.74 11.99
N GLY A 192 -18.86 -4.52 11.77
CA GLY A 192 -18.42 -3.65 10.68
C GLY A 192 -18.88 -4.09 9.28
N ARG A 193 -19.76 -5.09 9.17
CA ARG A 193 -20.37 -5.57 7.93
C ARG A 193 -21.79 -5.04 7.79
N ASP A 194 -22.21 -4.78 6.57
CA ASP A 194 -23.61 -4.45 6.31
C ASP A 194 -24.43 -5.74 6.19
N TYR A 195 -25.65 -5.74 6.75
CA TYR A 195 -26.53 -6.90 6.76
C TYR A 195 -27.85 -6.52 6.09
N PRO A 196 -28.16 -7.07 4.90
CA PRO A 196 -29.46 -6.83 4.27
C PRO A 196 -30.58 -7.41 5.13
N ARG A 197 -31.72 -6.70 5.17
CA ARG A 197 -32.87 -7.03 6.04
C ARG A 197 -33.36 -8.46 5.85
N ASP A 198 -33.48 -8.92 4.61
CA ASP A 198 -33.90 -10.30 4.29
C ASP A 198 -33.00 -11.34 4.97
N ARG A 199 -31.68 -11.09 4.98
CA ARG A 199 -30.73 -12.00 5.62
C ARG A 199 -30.81 -11.98 7.14
N VAL A 200 -31.10 -10.82 7.74
CA VAL A 200 -31.33 -10.72 9.18
C VAL A 200 -32.62 -11.45 9.56
N ARG A 201 -33.67 -11.33 8.75
CA ARG A 201 -34.92 -12.07 8.92
C ARG A 201 -34.69 -13.59 8.81
N ASP A 202 -33.95 -14.07 7.81
CA ASP A 202 -33.59 -15.49 7.69
C ASP A 202 -32.82 -15.99 8.92
N MET A 203 -31.88 -15.19 9.41
CA MET A 203 -31.09 -15.46 10.61
C MET A 203 -31.96 -15.56 11.87
N ILE A 204 -32.93 -14.65 12.04
CA ILE A 204 -33.89 -14.68 13.15
C ILE A 204 -34.78 -15.93 13.07
N TYR A 205 -35.31 -16.26 11.88
CA TYR A 205 -36.08 -17.49 11.68
C TYR A 205 -35.24 -18.76 11.94
N GLN A 206 -33.96 -18.75 11.61
CA GLN A 206 -33.07 -19.85 11.91
C GLN A 206 -32.87 -20.01 13.43
N VAL A 207 -32.78 -18.91 14.17
CA VAL A 207 -32.73 -18.94 15.65
C VAL A 207 -34.03 -19.50 16.23
N GLN A 208 -35.18 -19.03 15.72
CA GLN A 208 -36.50 -19.51 16.15
C GLN A 208 -36.67 -21.02 15.94
N ASN A 209 -36.15 -21.57 14.82
CA ASN A 209 -36.40 -22.95 14.42
C ASN A 209 -35.29 -23.95 14.82
N HIS A 210 -34.03 -23.52 14.96
CA HIS A 210 -32.89 -24.44 15.06
C HIS A 210 -31.79 -24.03 16.06
N ILE A 211 -31.70 -22.76 16.47
CA ILE A 211 -30.66 -22.25 17.40
C ILE A 211 -31.29 -21.78 18.73
N GLY A 212 -32.49 -22.26 19.03
CA GLY A 212 -33.34 -21.72 20.08
C GLY A 212 -33.11 -22.27 21.47
N ASP A 213 -31.90 -22.75 21.80
CA ASP A 213 -31.57 -23.01 23.20
C ASP A 213 -30.82 -21.81 23.78
N ILE A 214 -31.57 -20.97 24.49
CA ILE A 214 -31.03 -19.88 25.29
C ILE A 214 -29.94 -20.38 26.25
N ASP A 215 -29.90 -21.68 26.55
CA ASP A 215 -28.92 -22.33 27.41
C ASP A 215 -27.49 -22.27 26.86
N ALA A 216 -27.31 -22.28 25.54
CA ALA A 216 -26.00 -22.21 24.90
C ALA A 216 -25.43 -20.77 24.81
N LEU A 217 -26.21 -19.77 25.25
CA LEU A 217 -25.83 -18.37 25.12
C LEU A 217 -24.66 -18.01 26.05
N GLY A 218 -23.59 -17.49 25.46
CA GLY A 218 -22.39 -17.06 26.19
C GLY A 218 -21.28 -18.11 26.29
N GLU A 219 -21.48 -19.31 25.73
CA GLU A 219 -20.44 -20.33 25.62
C GLU A 219 -19.27 -19.85 24.76
N GLY A 220 -18.04 -20.05 25.27
CA GLY A 220 -16.81 -19.64 24.58
C GLY A 220 -16.55 -18.13 24.54
N LEU A 221 -17.41 -17.30 25.15
CA LEU A 221 -17.20 -15.85 25.25
C LEU A 221 -16.41 -15.46 26.49
N SER A 222 -15.53 -14.47 26.33
CA SER A 222 -14.91 -13.74 27.45
C SER A 222 -15.92 -12.84 28.18
N ASP A 223 -15.64 -12.43 29.41
CA ASP A 223 -16.55 -11.55 30.18
C ASP A 223 -16.81 -10.23 29.46
N ALA A 224 -15.82 -9.68 28.76
CA ALA A 224 -15.98 -8.48 27.94
C ALA A 224 -16.93 -8.72 26.74
N GLU A 225 -16.85 -9.89 26.11
CA GLU A 225 -17.76 -10.26 25.01
C GLU A 225 -19.18 -10.51 25.50
N ARG A 226 -19.34 -11.13 26.69
CA ARG A 226 -20.66 -11.32 27.30
C ARG A 226 -21.36 -9.99 27.60
N ARG A 227 -20.62 -8.97 28.04
CA ARG A 227 -21.15 -7.59 28.18
C ARG A 227 -21.66 -7.05 26.85
N ILE A 228 -20.92 -7.24 25.76
CA ILE A 228 -21.32 -6.76 24.43
C ILE A 228 -22.59 -7.46 23.95
N VAL A 229 -22.73 -8.77 24.19
CA VAL A 229 -23.96 -9.52 23.87
C VAL A 229 -25.14 -8.98 24.69
N MET A 230 -24.92 -8.76 25.99
CA MET A 230 -25.93 -8.21 26.90
C MET A 230 -26.41 -6.81 26.45
N GLU A 231 -25.47 -5.92 26.12
CA GLU A 231 -25.78 -4.58 25.61
C GLU A 231 -26.51 -4.63 24.26
N SER A 232 -26.17 -5.59 23.39
CA SER A 232 -26.84 -5.78 22.11
C SER A 232 -28.30 -6.19 22.30
N ALA A 233 -28.58 -7.12 23.22
CA ALA A 233 -29.94 -7.53 23.56
C ALA A 233 -30.75 -6.38 24.16
N LEU A 234 -30.14 -5.59 25.05
CA LEU A 234 -30.76 -4.40 25.64
C LEU A 234 -31.08 -3.32 24.60
N HIS A 235 -30.23 -3.13 23.59
CA HIS A 235 -30.51 -2.19 22.52
C HIS A 235 -31.80 -2.55 21.77
N VAL A 236 -32.08 -3.85 21.59
CA VAL A 236 -33.30 -4.32 20.93
C VAL A 236 -34.52 -4.16 21.85
N ALA A 237 -34.39 -4.56 23.11
CA ALA A 237 -35.47 -4.45 24.10
C ALA A 237 -35.95 -3.01 24.39
N VAL A 238 -35.22 -2.00 23.92
CA VAL A 238 -35.58 -0.58 24.09
C VAL A 238 -35.70 0.12 22.74
N ALA A 239 -35.87 -0.62 21.64
CA ALA A 239 -35.96 -0.05 20.30
C ALA A 239 -37.07 1.00 20.20
N ASP A 240 -38.20 0.77 20.86
CA ASP A 240 -39.36 1.67 20.88
C ASP A 240 -39.36 2.67 22.05
N GLY A 241 -38.22 2.82 22.74
CA GLY A 241 -38.02 3.81 23.80
C GLY A 241 -38.58 3.41 25.17
N GLN A 242 -39.21 2.25 25.30
CA GLN A 242 -39.65 1.63 26.55
C GLN A 242 -39.30 0.14 26.53
N ILE A 243 -39.12 -0.46 27.71
CA ILE A 243 -38.95 -1.91 27.87
C ILE A 243 -40.26 -2.49 28.38
N HIS A 244 -40.87 -3.39 27.63
CA HIS A 244 -42.07 -4.11 28.03
C HIS A 244 -41.74 -5.19 29.08
N PRO A 245 -42.71 -5.59 29.94
CA PRO A 245 -42.47 -6.60 30.98
C PRO A 245 -41.95 -7.95 30.43
N THR A 246 -42.41 -8.35 29.25
CA THR A 246 -42.00 -9.59 28.55
C THR A 246 -40.53 -9.51 28.11
N GLU A 247 -40.14 -8.41 27.49
CA GLU A 247 -38.75 -8.14 27.09
C GLU A 247 -37.83 -8.07 28.31
N TYR A 248 -38.27 -7.40 29.39
CA TYR A 248 -37.50 -7.30 30.63
C TYR A 248 -37.22 -8.68 31.25
N GLN A 249 -38.23 -9.55 31.29
CA GLN A 249 -38.07 -10.93 31.79
C GLN A 249 -37.04 -11.70 30.96
N LEU A 250 -37.12 -11.58 29.64
CA LEU A 250 -36.23 -12.30 28.76
C LEU A 250 -34.80 -11.78 28.80
N VAL A 251 -34.62 -10.46 28.81
CA VAL A 251 -33.32 -9.81 29.00
C VAL A 251 -32.70 -10.21 30.36
N SER A 252 -33.52 -10.35 31.40
CA SER A 252 -33.06 -10.86 32.71
C SER A 252 -32.61 -12.33 32.64
N GLN A 253 -33.30 -13.16 31.86
CA GLN A 253 -32.87 -14.54 31.61
C GLN A 253 -31.53 -14.57 30.85
N ILE A 254 -31.39 -13.75 29.80
CA ILE A 254 -30.15 -13.58 29.04
C ILE A 254 -29.00 -13.15 29.96
N ALA A 255 -29.23 -12.18 30.84
CA ALA A 255 -28.22 -11.73 31.81
C ALA A 255 -27.74 -12.87 32.72
N ASN A 256 -28.67 -13.68 33.23
CA ASN A 256 -28.34 -14.85 34.06
C ASN A 256 -27.51 -15.89 33.27
N ARG A 257 -27.84 -16.14 31.99
CA ARG A 257 -27.07 -17.08 31.14
C ARG A 257 -25.67 -16.57 30.82
N LEU A 258 -25.56 -15.29 30.53
CA LEU A 258 -24.29 -14.61 30.33
C LEU A 258 -23.49 -14.41 31.64
N ARG A 259 -24.02 -14.86 32.79
CA ARG A 259 -23.41 -14.69 34.13
C ARG A 259 -23.10 -13.24 34.45
N ILE A 260 -23.95 -12.32 33.99
CA ILE A 260 -23.86 -10.89 34.24
C ILE A 260 -24.44 -10.60 35.63
N GLY A 261 -23.67 -9.90 36.48
CA GLY A 261 -24.11 -9.56 37.82
C GLY A 261 -25.23 -8.51 37.83
N GLY A 262 -26.06 -8.49 38.89
CA GLY A 262 -27.17 -7.53 38.98
C GLY A 262 -26.75 -6.04 39.06
N THR A 263 -25.51 -5.74 39.43
CA THR A 263 -24.93 -4.38 39.34
C THR A 263 -24.61 -4.01 37.89
N GLU A 264 -23.89 -4.89 37.21
CA GLU A 264 -23.49 -4.74 35.81
C GLU A 264 -24.69 -4.65 34.86
N PHE A 265 -25.74 -5.43 35.13
CA PHE A 265 -27.01 -5.36 34.41
C PHE A 265 -27.68 -3.98 34.54
N ARG A 266 -27.74 -3.43 35.77
CA ARG A 266 -28.31 -2.10 36.02
C ARG A 266 -27.48 -0.97 35.39
N GLU A 267 -26.15 -1.12 35.40
CA GLU A 267 -25.26 -0.19 34.71
C GLU A 267 -25.50 -0.21 33.20
N ALA A 268 -25.65 -1.39 32.59
CA ALA A 268 -25.96 -1.52 31.18
C ALA A 268 -27.30 -0.85 30.83
N LEU A 269 -28.36 -1.07 31.62
CA LEU A 269 -29.65 -0.40 31.48
C LEU A 269 -29.52 1.14 31.58
N THR A 270 -28.72 1.63 32.52
CA THR A 270 -28.47 3.06 32.71
C THR A 270 -27.76 3.68 31.50
N ARG A 271 -26.77 2.98 30.91
CA ARG A 271 -26.08 3.44 29.69
C ARG A 271 -27.01 3.52 28.48
N ILE A 272 -27.87 2.52 28.30
CA ILE A 272 -28.80 2.45 27.18
C ILE A 272 -29.86 3.55 27.30
N SER A 273 -30.46 3.71 28.49
CA SER A 273 -31.44 4.77 28.75
C SER A 273 -30.88 6.19 28.58
N ALA A 274 -29.61 6.43 28.94
CA ALA A 274 -28.94 7.71 28.69
C ALA A 274 -28.78 7.99 27.19
N THR A 275 -28.43 6.97 26.40
CA THR A 275 -28.27 7.08 24.94
C THR A 275 -29.60 7.41 24.23
N LEU A 276 -30.72 6.92 24.77
CA LEU A 276 -32.07 7.19 24.24
C LEU A 276 -32.55 8.61 24.54
N ARG A 277 -32.17 9.16 25.71
CA ARG A 277 -32.49 10.56 26.07
C ARG A 277 -31.79 11.57 25.17
N GLU A 278 -30.59 11.26 24.68
CA GLU A 278 -29.85 12.14 23.75
C GLU A 278 -30.33 12.06 22.29
N SER A 279 -31.03 10.97 21.90
CA SER A 279 -31.48 10.72 20.52
C SER A 279 -32.94 11.10 20.25
N THR A 280 -33.68 11.57 21.26
CA THR A 280 -35.05 12.09 21.11
C THR A 280 -35.01 13.62 20.95
N PRO A 281 -35.20 14.20 19.75
CA PRO A 281 -35.39 15.64 19.63
C PRO A 281 -36.72 16.04 20.31
N ALA A 282 -36.68 17.18 21.01
CA ALA A 282 -37.83 17.80 21.66
C ALA A 282 -38.94 18.19 20.68
#